data_AF-A0A544YAP6-F1
#
_entry.id   AF-A0A544YAP6-F1
#
_cell.length_a   1.000
_cell.length_b   1.000
_cell.length_c   1.000
_cell.angle_alpha   90.00
_cell.angle_beta   90.00
_cell.angle_gamma   90.00
#
_symmetry.space_group_name_H-M   'P 1'
#
loop_
_entity.id
_entity.type
_entity.pdbx_description
1 polymer ?
#
loop_
_entity_poly.entity_id
_entity_poly.type
_entity_poly.pdbx_seq_one_letter_code
_entity_poly.pdbx_strand_id
1 'polypeptide(L)' 'MGLIGLLFTWPVAPVHGVIKLAELIQQQVEHELRDPAAVRRRLEAIEEARRTGQISEEEEAQAVEEILRLMSGPPRR' A
#
# COMPACT_ATOMS: atom_id res chain seq x y z
N MET A 1 -15.45 -0.45 -41.90
CA MET A 1 -15.52 -0.94 -40.52
C MET A 1 -15.04 0.13 -39.53
N GLY A 2 -15.74 1.27 -39.40
CA GLY A 2 -15.19 2.43 -38.66
C GLY A 2 -16.17 3.20 -37.77
N LEU A 3 -17.48 3.01 -37.93
CA LEU A 3 -18.49 3.76 -37.15
C LEU A 3 -19.40 2.82 -36.33
N ILE A 4 -19.78 1.66 -36.90
CA ILE A 4 -20.59 0.66 -36.19
C ILE A 4 -19.80 0.06 -35.01
N GLY A 5 -18.51 -0.21 -35.18
CA GLY A 5 -17.66 -0.69 -34.08
C GLY A 5 -17.52 0.34 -32.95
N LEU A 6 -17.50 1.64 -33.27
CA LEU A 6 -17.44 2.73 -32.30
C LEU A 6 -18.70 2.76 -31.41
N LEU A 7 -19.87 2.48 -31.99
CA LEU A 7 -21.14 2.41 -31.25
C LEU A 7 -21.23 1.20 -30.32
N PHE A 8 -20.53 0.11 -30.61
CA PHE A 8 -20.49 -1.07 -29.73
C PHE A 8 -19.42 -0.97 -28.64
N THR A 9 -18.31 -0.27 -28.88
CA THR A 9 -17.25 -0.08 -27.87
C THR A 9 -17.50 1.12 -26.98
N TRP A 10 -18.22 2.16 -27.45
CA TRP A 10 -18.56 3.33 -26.64
C TRP A 10 -19.32 2.97 -25.35
N PRO A 11 -20.32 2.07 -25.33
CA PRO A 11 -20.97 1.61 -24.10
C PRO A 11 -20.03 0.88 -23.13
N VAL A 12 -18.95 0.27 -23.65
CA VAL A 12 -17.97 -0.50 -22.87
C VAL A 12 -16.77 0.36 -22.45
N ALA A 13 -16.63 1.58 -22.98
CA ALA A 13 -15.58 2.52 -22.61
C ALA A 13 -15.56 2.87 -21.10
N PRO A 14 -16.71 3.04 -20.40
CA PRO A 14 -16.71 3.26 -18.95
C PRO A 14 -16.10 2.10 -18.16
N VAL A 15 -16.36 0.85 -18.56
CA VAL A 15 -15.81 -0.34 -17.90
C VAL A 15 -14.28 -0.37 -18.01
N HIS A 16 -13.74 -0.05 -19.19
CA HIS A 16 -12.29 0.09 -19.38
C HIS A 16 -11.70 1.23 -18.54
N GLY A 17 -12.46 2.30 -18.28
CA GLY A 17 -12.05 3.38 -17.38
C GLY A 17 -11.90 2.91 -15.93
N VAL A 18 -12.84 2.10 -15.42
CA VAL A 18 -12.78 1.54 -14.07
C VAL A 18 -11.60 0.56 -13.93
N ILE A 19 -11.35 -0.28 -14.95
CA ILE A 19 -10.21 -1.22 -14.95
C ILE A 19 -8.89 -0.46 -14.85
N LYS A 20 -8.68 0.58 -15.67
CA LYS A 20 -7.47 1.41 -15.61
C LYS A 20 -7.30 2.12 -14.26
N LEU A 21 -8.40 2.56 -13.65
CA LEU A 21 -8.35 3.15 -12.31
C LEU A 21 -7.95 2.11 -11.26
N ALA A 22 -8.47 0.88 -11.34
CA ALA A 22 -8.08 -0.21 -10.46
C ALA A 22 -6.59 -0.56 -10.62
N GLU A 23 -6.07 -0.58 -11.85
CA GLU A 23 -4.64 -0.75 -12.13
C GLU A 23 -3.79 0.37 -11.50
N LEU A 24 -4.21 1.63 -11.63
CA LEU A 24 -3.51 2.77 -11.01
C LEU A 24 -3.52 2.70 -9.48
N ILE A 25 -4.66 2.33 -8.88
CA ILE A 25 -4.77 2.13 -7.43
C ILE A 25 -3.85 0.98 -6.99
N GLN A 26 -3.85 -0.13 -7.73
CA GLN A 26 -2.97 -1.27 -7.46
C GLN A 26 -1.50 -0.84 -7.51
N GLN A 27 -1.08 -0.09 -8.53
CA GLN A 27 0.28 0.44 -8.64
C GLN A 27 0.65 1.33 -7.46
N GLN A 28 -0.27 2.21 -7.03
CA GLN A 28 -0.04 3.10 -5.88
C GLN A 28 0.11 2.31 -4.58
N VAL A 29 -0.75 1.31 -4.36
CA VAL A 29 -0.69 0.42 -3.18
C VAL A 29 0.61 -0.38 -3.17
N GLU A 30 1.03 -0.91 -4.32
CA GLU A 30 2.30 -1.64 -4.45
C GLU A 30 3.51 -0.73 -4.14
N HIS A 31 3.42 0.54 -4.54
CA HIS A 31 4.46 1.53 -4.29
C HIS A 31 4.50 1.94 -2.82
N GLU A 32 3.34 2.18 -2.19
CA GLU A 32 3.23 2.57 -0.78
C GLU A 32 3.59 1.44 0.19
N LEU A 33 3.27 0.19 -0.15
CA LEU A 33 3.70 -1.00 0.61
C LEU A 33 5.20 -1.29 0.47
N ARG A 34 5.86 -0.80 -0.58
CA ARG A 34 7.31 -0.97 -0.81
C ARG A 34 8.13 0.30 -0.53
N ASP A 35 7.50 1.40 -0.12
CA ASP A 35 8.22 2.65 0.09
C ASP A 35 8.96 2.65 1.44
N PRO A 36 10.31 2.69 1.45
CA PRO A 36 11.10 2.81 2.68
C PRO A 36 10.74 4.06 3.51
N ALA A 37 10.16 5.10 2.91
CA ALA A 37 9.70 6.30 3.61
C ALA A 37 8.47 6.03 4.50
N ALA A 38 7.59 5.10 4.15
CA ALA A 38 6.44 4.73 4.98
C ALA A 38 6.89 4.01 6.27
N VAL A 39 7.93 3.16 6.16
CA VAL A 39 8.54 2.47 7.30
C VAL A 39 9.20 3.46 8.25
N ARG A 40 9.99 4.42 7.71
CA ARG A 40 10.62 5.47 8.52
C ARG A 40 9.61 6.28 9.33
N ARG A 41 8.51 6.71 8.71
CA ARG A 41 7.43 7.44 9.39
C ARG A 41 6.78 6.63 10.51
N ARG A 42 6.58 5.31 10.31
CA ARG A 42 6.06 4.42 11.35
C ARG A 42 7.02 4.25 12.53
N LEU A 43 8.32 4.10 12.25
CA LEU A 43 9.35 4.02 13.29
C LEU A 43 9.43 5.33 14.09
N GLU A 44 9.40 6.49 13.43
CA GLU A 44 9.36 7.80 14.10
C GLU A 44 8.14 7.94 15.03
N ALA A 45 6.97 7.43 14.62
CA ALA A 45 5.77 7.46 15.44
C ALA A 45 5.88 6.56 16.69
N ILE A 46 6.51 5.39 16.56
CA ILE A 46 6.78 4.50 17.70
C ILE A 46 7.78 5.16 18.67
N GLU A 47 8.85 5.74 18.14
CA GLU A 47 9.86 6.42 18.95
C GLU A 47 9.25 7.62 19.70
N GLU A 48 8.37 8.38 19.05
CA GLU A 48 7.63 9.46 19.71
C GLU A 48 6.68 8.95 20.79
N ALA A 49 5.98 7.84 20.54
CA ALA A 49 5.13 7.21 21.54
C ALA A 49 5.97 6.76 22.76
N ARG A 50 7.20 6.26 22.55
CA ARG A 50 8.09 5.87 23.65
C ARG A 50 8.64 7.09 24.39
N ARG A 51 9.03 8.16 23.68
CA ARG A 51 9.49 9.43 24.27
C ARG A 51 8.43 10.08 25.14
N THR A 52 7.18 10.02 24.71
CA THR A 52 6.03 10.56 25.46
C THR A 52 5.53 9.62 26.56
N GLY A 53 6.11 8.43 26.69
CA GLY A 53 5.73 7.43 27.68
C GLY A 53 4.36 6.78 27.40
N GLN A 54 3.86 6.86 26.17
CA GLN A 54 2.62 6.20 25.74
C GLN A 54 2.80 4.70 25.57
N ILE A 55 4.03 4.23 25.33
CA ILE A 55 4.41 2.82 25.25
C ILE A 55 5.66 2.57 26.09
N SER A 56 5.74 1.38 26.66
CA SER A 56 6.90 0.84 27.36
C SER A 56 7.99 0.36 26.38
N GLU A 57 9.17 0.06 26.90
CA GLU A 57 10.30 -0.45 26.10
C GLU A 57 9.99 -1.83 25.50
N GLU A 58 9.31 -2.71 26.24
CA GLU A 58 8.83 -3.99 25.69
C GLU A 58 7.81 -3.80 24.55
N GLU A 59 6.91 -2.82 24.66
CA GLU A 59 5.91 -2.53 23.63
C GLU A 59 6.54 -1.92 22.38
N GLU A 60 7.54 -1.05 22.54
CA GLU A 60 8.35 -0.53 21.43
C GLU A 60 9.05 -1.68 20.69
N ALA A 61 9.70 -2.58 21.41
CA ALA A 61 10.42 -3.72 20.81
C ALA A 61 9.47 -4.63 20.00
N GLN A 62 8.27 -4.90 20.51
CA GLN A 62 7.24 -5.68 19.81
C GLN A 62 6.75 -4.97 18.54
N ALA A 63 6.48 -3.67 18.62
CA ALA A 63 6.01 -2.88 17.48
C ALA A 63 7.06 -2.80 16.36
N VAL A 64 8.35 -2.66 16.71
CA VAL A 64 9.46 -2.69 15.75
C VAL A 64 9.60 -4.07 15.10
N GLU A 65 9.48 -5.16 15.88
CA GLU A 65 9.54 -6.52 15.35
C GLU A 65 8.39 -6.80 14.35
N GLU A 66 7.19 -6.32 14.63
CA GLU A 66 6.04 -6.46 13.74
C GLU A 66 6.28 -5.77 12.38
N ILE A 67 6.86 -4.57 12.39
CA ILE A 67 7.24 -3.84 11.17
C ILE A 67 8.27 -4.65 10.35
N LEU A 68 9.30 -5.18 11.00
CA LEU A 68 10.32 -6.00 10.34
C LEU A 68 9.71 -7.26 9.72
N ARG A 69 8.77 -7.91 10.42
CA ARG A 69 8.05 -9.09 9.92
C ARG A 69 7.21 -8.76 8.68
N LEU A 70 6.55 -7.61 8.68
CA LEU A 70 5.77 -7.13 7.52
C LEU A 70 6.65 -6.92 6.29
N MET A 71 7.83 -6.33 6.46
CA MET A 71 8.79 -6.09 5.37
C MET A 71 9.43 -7.38 4.83
N SER A 72 9.65 -8.36 5.71
CA SER A 72 10.32 -9.62 5.35
C SER A 72 9.44 -10.52 4.47
N GLY A 73 8.11 -10.32 4.49
CA GLY A 73 7.14 -11.18 3.79
C GLY A 73 7.09 -12.60 4.35
N PRO A 74 6.00 -13.36 4.13
CA PRO A 74 5.98 -14.77 4.52
C PRO A 74 7.11 -15.52 3.80
N PRO A 75 7.79 -16.48 4.47
CA PRO A 75 8.81 -17.30 3.82
C PRO A 75 8.19 -17.94 2.58
N ARG A 76 8.74 -17.62 1.41
CA ARG A 76 8.41 -18.32 0.16
C ARG A 76 8.73 -19.80 0.39
N ARG A 77 7.69 -20.61 0.58
CA ARG A 77 7.78 -22.08 0.59
C ARG A 77 7.91 -22.60 -0.83
#